data_AF-A0AAV4PLC4-F1
#
_entry.id   AF-A0AAV4PLC4-F1
#
_cell.length_a   1.000
_cell.length_b   1.000
_cell.length_c   1.000
_cell.angle_alpha   90.00
_cell.angle_beta   90.00
_cell.angle_gamma   90.00
#
_symmetry.space_group_name_H-M   'P 1'
#
loop_
_entity.id
_entity.type
_entity.pdbx_description
1 polymer ?
#
loop_
_entity_poly.entity_id
_entity_poly.type
_entity_poly.pdbx_seq_one_letter_code
_entity_poly.pdbx_strand_id
1 'polypeptide(L)'
;MTSNFACYLFITWCLVLVTEGTSNREQNEAEVAEVVAAMKDACETLPSTIQVTKEEYDDLGNVVRSCEGTIGVTKCEGTCTSQIQPSVVTPTGFLKDCHCCRETWMRQREILLTDCYTQDGKRIFGQQGTMVIHLKEPEACACHKCGL
;
A
#
# COMPACT_ATOMS: atom_id res chain seq x y z
N MET A 1 -39.09 4.36 65.03
CA MET A 1 -39.42 4.35 63.59
C MET A 1 -38.37 5.18 62.83
N THR A 2 -37.19 4.62 62.55
CA THR A 2 -36.10 5.34 61.82
C THR A 2 -35.32 4.44 60.84
N SER A 3 -35.68 3.16 60.70
CA SER A 3 -34.91 2.17 59.93
C SER A 3 -35.11 2.23 58.40
N ASN A 4 -36.15 2.91 57.90
CA ASN A 4 -36.50 2.91 56.48
C ASN A 4 -35.79 3.99 55.66
N PHE A 5 -35.38 5.11 56.26
CA PHE A 5 -34.79 6.23 55.52
C PHE A 5 -33.36 5.93 55.02
N ALA A 6 -32.58 5.17 55.79
CA ALA A 6 -31.22 4.80 55.40
C ALA A 6 -31.19 3.85 54.20
N CYS A 7 -32.16 2.93 54.10
CA CYS A 7 -32.20 1.94 53.02
C CYS A 7 -32.54 2.59 51.65
N TYR A 8 -33.47 3.56 51.64
CA TYR A 8 -33.79 4.30 50.41
C TYR A 8 -32.63 5.14 49.89
N LEU A 9 -31.88 5.79 50.78
CA LEU A 9 -30.71 6.59 50.39
C LEU A 9 -29.62 5.73 49.76
N PHE A 10 -29.34 4.54 50.31
CA PHE A 10 -28.37 3.60 49.74
C PHE A 10 -28.78 3.07 48.36
N ILE A 11 -30.06 2.75 48.17
CA ILE A 11 -30.57 2.25 46.87
C ILE A 11 -30.48 3.36 45.81
N THR A 12 -30.85 4.60 46.16
CA THR A 12 -30.70 5.74 45.23
C THR A 12 -29.24 6.04 44.91
N TRP A 13 -28.33 5.90 45.87
CA TRP A 13 -26.90 6.10 45.63
C TRP A 13 -26.30 5.01 44.74
N CYS A 14 -26.70 3.74 44.92
CA CYS A 14 -26.31 2.66 44.02
C CYS A 14 -26.86 2.82 42.60
N LEU A 15 -28.11 3.27 42.45
CA LEU A 15 -28.70 3.54 41.13
C LEU A 15 -27.97 4.67 40.40
N VAL A 16 -27.61 5.74 41.09
CA VAL A 16 -26.82 6.86 40.52
C VAL A 16 -25.43 6.39 40.09
N LEU A 17 -24.73 5.63 40.93
CA LEU A 17 -23.41 5.07 40.59
C LEU A 17 -23.45 4.10 39.40
N VAL A 18 -24.53 3.32 39.25
CA VAL A 18 -24.71 2.41 38.10
C VAL A 18 -25.00 3.19 36.81
N THR A 19 -25.69 4.33 36.87
CA THR A 19 -25.97 5.17 35.68
C THR A 19 -24.78 6.03 35.23
N GLU A 20 -23.88 6.43 36.13
CA GLU A 20 -22.67 7.19 35.76
C GLU A 20 -21.56 6.30 35.17
N GLY A 21 -21.62 4.98 35.38
CA GLY A 21 -20.63 4.02 34.89
C GLY A 21 -20.79 3.56 33.44
N THR A 22 -21.96 3.75 32.80
CA THR A 22 -22.23 3.28 31.43
C THR A 22 -21.86 4.31 30.35
N SER A 23 -21.80 5.60 30.68
CA SER A 23 -21.58 6.70 29.72
C SER A 23 -20.17 6.69 29.08
N ASN A 24 -19.15 6.19 29.78
CA ASN A 24 -17.76 6.23 29.30
C ASN A 24 -17.43 5.14 28.26
N ARG A 25 -18.28 4.12 28.10
CA ARG A 25 -18.00 2.98 27.23
C ARG A 25 -18.56 3.16 25.81
N GLU A 26 -19.72 3.80 25.68
CA GLU A 26 -20.35 4.09 24.37
C GLU A 26 -19.69 5.27 23.64
N GLN A 27 -19.10 6.23 24.37
CA GLN A 27 -18.38 7.36 23.76
C GLN A 27 -17.04 6.96 23.13
N ASN A 28 -16.38 5.94 23.67
CA ASN A 28 -15.08 5.47 23.20
C ASN A 28 -15.21 4.68 21.88
N GLU A 29 -16.34 4.00 21.63
CA GLU A 29 -16.57 3.25 20.38
C GLU A 29 -16.86 4.16 19.18
N ALA A 30 -17.57 5.28 19.38
CA ALA A 30 -17.85 6.24 18.31
C ALA A 30 -16.60 7.08 17.95
N GLU A 31 -15.80 7.48 18.93
CA GLU A 31 -14.56 8.24 18.71
C GLU A 31 -13.47 7.38 18.05
N VAL A 32 -13.33 6.11 18.46
CA VAL A 32 -12.43 5.15 17.79
C VAL A 32 -12.93 4.79 16.39
N ALA A 33 -14.24 4.65 16.17
CA ALA A 33 -14.79 4.41 14.84
C ALA A 33 -14.56 5.59 13.88
N GLU A 34 -14.62 6.84 14.38
CA GLU A 34 -14.30 8.02 13.57
C GLU A 34 -12.80 8.13 13.29
N VAL A 35 -11.91 7.83 14.25
CA VAL A 35 -10.45 7.80 14.02
C VAL A 35 -10.05 6.68 13.04
N VAL A 36 -10.72 5.52 13.09
CA VAL A 36 -10.51 4.41 12.14
C VAL A 36 -11.11 4.70 10.76
N ALA A 37 -12.26 5.37 10.69
CA ALA A 37 -12.86 5.81 9.43
C ALA A 37 -12.17 7.04 8.82
N ALA A 38 -11.45 7.83 9.63
CA ALA A 38 -10.70 9.01 9.20
C ALA A 38 -9.31 8.70 8.65
N MET A 39 -8.82 7.45 8.75
CA MET A 39 -7.73 6.98 7.88
C MET A 39 -8.27 6.77 6.47
N LYS A 40 -8.52 7.89 5.79
CA LYS A 40 -8.92 7.92 4.38
C LYS A 40 -7.84 7.20 3.56
N ASP A 41 -8.29 6.39 2.60
CA ASP A 41 -7.41 5.83 1.58
C ASP A 41 -6.55 6.94 0.97
N ALA A 42 -5.23 6.77 1.05
CA ALA A 42 -4.23 7.71 0.56
C ALA A 42 -3.27 6.92 -0.32
N CYS A 43 -3.72 6.58 -1.54
CA CYS A 43 -2.95 5.84 -2.53
C CYS A 43 -2.66 6.74 -3.74
N GLU A 44 -1.38 6.97 -4.01
CA GLU A 44 -0.92 7.95 -4.99
C GLU A 44 0.01 7.34 -6.04
N THR A 45 0.04 7.97 -7.21
CA THR A 45 1.03 7.68 -8.27
C THR A 45 2.16 8.70 -8.16
N LEU A 46 3.34 8.25 -7.74
CA LEU A 46 4.48 9.11 -7.47
C LEU A 46 5.61 8.90 -8.49
N PRO A 47 6.38 9.96 -8.83
CA PRO A 47 7.59 9.81 -9.62
C PRO A 47 8.69 9.12 -8.81
N SER A 48 9.51 8.32 -9.47
CA SER A 48 10.73 7.70 -8.93
C SER A 48 11.77 7.54 -10.03
N THR A 49 12.98 7.13 -9.67
CA THR A 49 14.08 6.96 -10.62
C THR A 49 14.68 5.58 -10.46
N ILE A 50 14.95 4.91 -11.58
CA ILE A 50 15.58 3.59 -11.60
C ILE A 50 16.82 3.59 -12.49
N GLN A 51 17.77 2.72 -12.17
CA GLN A 51 18.87 2.37 -13.06
C GLN A 51 18.46 1.15 -13.89
N VAL A 52 18.59 1.25 -15.20
CA VAL A 52 18.26 0.15 -16.12
C VAL A 52 19.51 -0.21 -16.90
N THR A 53 19.79 -1.51 -16.95
CA THR A 53 20.85 -2.11 -17.77
C THR A 53 20.20 -3.14 -18.68
N LYS A 54 20.52 -3.08 -19.98
CA LYS A 54 20.01 -3.99 -21.00
C LYS A 54 21.15 -4.56 -21.82
N GLU A 55 21.21 -5.88 -21.86
CA GLU A 55 22.18 -6.62 -22.65
C GLU A 55 21.56 -7.11 -23.97
N GLU A 56 22.38 -7.08 -25.02
CA GLU A 56 22.09 -7.69 -26.32
C GLU A 56 22.96 -8.94 -26.49
N TYR A 57 22.33 -10.05 -26.84
CA TYR A 57 22.98 -11.35 -27.00
C TYR A 57 23.06 -11.73 -28.47
N ASP A 58 24.13 -12.43 -28.86
CA ASP A 58 24.23 -13.09 -30.16
C ASP A 58 23.47 -14.44 -30.17
N ASP A 59 23.42 -15.10 -31.33
CA ASP A 59 22.76 -16.41 -31.50
C ASP A 59 23.40 -17.54 -30.67
N LEU A 60 24.62 -17.32 -30.18
CA LEU A 60 25.38 -18.25 -29.33
C LEU A 60 25.17 -17.95 -27.84
N GLY A 61 24.45 -16.88 -27.49
CA GLY A 61 24.17 -16.44 -26.12
C GLY A 61 25.26 -15.58 -25.48
N ASN A 62 26.25 -15.09 -26.24
CA ASN A 62 27.26 -14.16 -25.73
C ASN A 62 26.74 -12.72 -25.75
N VAL A 63 27.13 -11.93 -24.74
CA VAL A 63 26.81 -10.50 -24.68
C VAL A 63 27.63 -9.74 -25.73
N VAL A 64 26.94 -9.14 -26.70
CA VAL A 64 27.54 -8.30 -27.74
C VAL A 64 27.80 -6.89 -27.21
N ARG A 65 26.81 -6.34 -26.51
CA ARG A 65 26.90 -5.05 -25.84
C ARG A 65 25.91 -4.95 -24.68
N SER A 66 26.26 -4.12 -23.70
CA SER A 66 25.40 -3.77 -22.56
C SER A 66 25.18 -2.27 -22.56
N CYS A 67 23.91 -1.84 -22.51
CA CYS A 67 23.54 -0.44 -22.45
C CYS A 67 22.87 -0.11 -21.12
N GLU A 68 23.24 1.01 -20.51
CA GLU A 68 22.69 1.46 -19.24
C GLU A 68 22.13 2.88 -19.32
N GLY A 69 21.31 3.22 -18.34
CA GLY A 69 20.75 4.55 -18.20
C GLY A 69 19.90 4.72 -16.96
N THR A 70 19.88 5.96 -16.45
CA THR A 70 19.01 6.39 -15.36
C THR A 70 17.70 6.92 -15.93
N ILE A 71 16.58 6.33 -15.54
CA ILE A 71 15.27 6.65 -16.12
C ILE A 71 14.30 7.01 -14.98
N GLY A 72 13.60 8.14 -15.13
CA GLY A 72 12.47 8.48 -14.26
C GLY A 72 11.24 7.64 -14.64
N VAL A 73 10.64 6.96 -13.67
CA VAL A 73 9.44 6.10 -13.80
C VAL A 73 8.38 6.52 -12.77
N THR A 74 7.18 5.97 -12.87
CA THR A 74 6.13 6.13 -11.86
C THR A 74 6.02 4.90 -10.97
N LYS A 75 5.56 5.07 -9.74
CA LYS A 75 5.28 4.00 -8.77
C LYS A 75 3.99 4.27 -8.00
N CYS A 76 3.38 3.22 -7.45
CA CYS A 76 2.25 3.33 -6.53
C CYS A 76 2.74 3.31 -5.09
N GLU A 77 2.31 4.26 -4.28
CA GLU A 77 2.66 4.32 -2.86
C GLU A 77 1.49 4.91 -2.06
N GLY A 78 1.25 4.37 -0.88
CA GLY A 78 0.16 4.84 -0.04
C GLY A 78 -0.38 3.85 0.98
N THR A 79 -1.44 4.28 1.67
CA THR A 79 -2.16 3.50 2.67
C THR A 79 -3.59 3.23 2.22
N CYS A 80 -4.04 1.99 2.41
CA CYS A 80 -5.40 1.56 2.11
C CYS A 80 -6.05 0.95 3.36
N THR A 81 -7.32 1.29 3.61
CA THR A 81 -8.09 0.76 4.73
C THR A 81 -8.30 -0.74 4.55
N SER A 82 -7.97 -1.51 5.58
CA SER A 82 -8.14 -2.97 5.62
C SER A 82 -8.61 -3.40 7.00
N GLN A 83 -9.39 -4.48 7.05
CA GLN A 83 -9.96 -5.01 8.29
C GLN A 83 -9.85 -6.53 8.36
N ILE A 84 -9.73 -7.05 9.58
CA ILE A 84 -9.72 -8.47 9.88
C ILE A 84 -10.74 -8.73 10.98
N GLN A 85 -11.60 -9.72 10.77
CA GLN A 85 -12.64 -10.11 11.72
C GLN A 85 -12.52 -11.61 12.03
N PRO A 86 -12.62 -12.05 13.30
CA PRO A 86 -12.69 -13.47 13.63
C PRO A 86 -13.89 -14.14 12.96
N SER A 87 -13.72 -15.40 12.53
CA SER A 87 -14.79 -16.12 11.83
C SER A 87 -14.66 -17.63 12.03
N VAL A 88 -15.78 -18.27 12.39
CA VAL A 88 -15.89 -19.73 12.57
C VAL A 88 -16.21 -20.47 11.26
N VAL A 89 -16.57 -19.74 10.20
CA VAL A 89 -16.93 -20.33 8.89
C VAL A 89 -15.75 -20.37 7.93
N THR A 90 -14.75 -19.53 8.13
CA THR A 90 -13.53 -19.49 7.30
C THR A 90 -12.48 -20.44 7.88
N PRO A 91 -11.82 -21.31 7.08
CA PRO A 91 -10.80 -22.25 7.57
C PRO A 91 -9.62 -21.59 8.30
N THR A 92 -9.30 -20.34 7.96
CA THR A 92 -8.25 -19.52 8.57
C THR A 92 -8.60 -18.99 9.96
N GLY A 93 -9.86 -19.14 10.42
CA GLY A 93 -10.36 -18.54 11.66
C GLY A 93 -10.61 -17.02 11.58
N PHE A 94 -10.36 -16.40 10.41
CA PHE A 94 -10.50 -14.97 10.20
C PHE A 94 -11.01 -14.65 8.79
N LEU A 95 -12.00 -13.76 8.73
CA LEU A 95 -12.42 -13.07 7.53
C LEU A 95 -11.51 -11.86 7.33
N LYS A 96 -10.85 -11.79 6.17
CA LYS A 96 -9.93 -10.71 5.81
C LYS A 96 -10.54 -9.88 4.69
N ASP A 97 -10.64 -8.57 4.89
CA ASP A 97 -11.00 -7.60 3.87
C ASP A 97 -9.82 -6.64 3.72
N CYS A 98 -8.91 -7.03 2.83
CA CYS A 98 -7.59 -6.42 2.65
C CYS A 98 -7.56 -5.65 1.35
N HIS A 99 -6.99 -4.45 1.37
CA HIS A 99 -6.76 -3.61 0.21
C HIS A 99 -5.28 -3.20 0.11
N CYS A 100 -4.72 -3.25 -1.10
CA CYS A 100 -3.37 -2.80 -1.42
C CYS A 100 -3.41 -1.63 -2.39
N CYS A 101 -2.51 -0.66 -2.19
CA CYS A 101 -2.25 0.40 -3.16
C CYS A 101 -1.48 -0.19 -4.34
N ARG A 102 -2.14 -0.38 -5.48
CA ARG A 102 -1.55 -0.98 -6.69
C ARG A 102 -2.02 -0.28 -7.95
N GLU A 103 -1.36 -0.60 -9.05
CA GLU A 103 -1.65 -0.11 -10.38
C GLU A 103 -3.10 -0.45 -10.78
N THR A 104 -3.76 0.55 -11.35
CA THR A 104 -5.07 0.42 -12.01
C THR A 104 -4.86 0.30 -13.52
N TRP A 105 -3.91 1.06 -14.05
CA TRP A 105 -3.55 1.07 -15.46
C TRP A 105 -2.05 1.13 -15.62
N MET A 106 -1.56 0.50 -16.70
CA MET A 106 -0.15 0.48 -17.06
C MET A 106 0.01 1.12 -18.43
N ARG A 107 1.02 1.97 -18.59
CA ARG A 107 1.41 2.54 -19.88
C ARG A 107 2.74 1.99 -20.33
N GLN A 108 2.87 1.70 -21.63
CA GLN A 108 4.13 1.32 -22.25
C GLN A 108 4.77 2.53 -22.93
N ARG A 109 6.08 2.69 -22.76
CA ARG A 109 6.85 3.74 -23.44
C ARG A 109 8.20 3.23 -23.92
N GLU A 110 8.69 3.86 -24.97
CA GLU A 110 10.03 3.61 -25.51
C GLU A 110 11.06 4.53 -24.85
N ILE A 111 12.19 3.96 -24.45
CA ILE A 111 13.30 4.67 -23.82
C ILE A 111 14.58 4.42 -24.58
N LEU A 112 15.32 5.49 -24.83
CA LEU A 112 16.65 5.43 -25.43
C LEU A 112 17.71 5.39 -24.32
N LEU A 113 18.41 4.27 -24.22
CA LEU A 113 19.65 4.16 -23.46
C LEU A 113 20.80 4.70 -24.31
N THR A 114 21.64 5.55 -23.73
CA THR A 114 22.72 6.25 -24.45
C THR A 114 24.12 5.83 -24.04
N ASP A 115 24.25 5.02 -22.98
CA ASP A 115 25.54 4.57 -22.47
C ASP A 115 25.70 3.08 -22.72
N CYS A 116 26.24 2.75 -23.90
CA CYS A 116 26.50 1.38 -24.32
C CYS A 116 27.99 1.02 -24.23
N TYR A 117 28.27 -0.20 -23.81
CA TYR A 117 29.59 -0.75 -23.57
C TYR A 117 29.75 -2.09 -24.28
N THR A 118 30.95 -2.36 -24.81
CA THR A 118 31.32 -3.69 -25.33
C THR A 118 31.50 -4.70 -24.21
N GLN A 119 31.65 -5.98 -24.54
CA GLN A 119 31.99 -7.04 -23.58
C GLN A 119 33.25 -6.73 -22.76
N ASP A 120 34.20 -6.00 -23.33
CA ASP A 120 35.44 -5.55 -22.66
C ASP A 120 35.24 -4.30 -21.77
N GLY A 121 34.02 -3.78 -21.66
CA GLY A 121 33.72 -2.57 -20.89
C GLY A 121 34.09 -1.26 -21.59
N LYS A 122 34.39 -1.27 -22.89
CA LYS A 122 34.70 -0.03 -23.65
C LYS A 122 33.41 0.63 -24.13
N ARG A 123 33.30 1.95 -23.94
CA ARG A 123 32.14 2.72 -24.41
C ARG A 123 32.06 2.72 -25.93
N ILE A 124 30.86 2.49 -26.45
CA ILE A 124 30.54 2.47 -27.88
C ILE A 124 29.97 3.83 -28.29
N PHE A 125 30.36 4.33 -29.46
CA PHE A 125 29.86 5.58 -30.02
C PHE A 125 29.14 5.34 -31.37
N GLY A 126 28.32 6.30 -31.80
CA GLY A 126 27.54 6.21 -33.05
C GLY A 126 26.24 5.44 -32.87
N GLN A 127 25.74 4.81 -33.94
CA GLN A 127 24.43 4.13 -33.93
C GLN A 127 24.37 2.98 -32.91
N GLN A 128 25.48 2.26 -32.72
CA GLN A 128 25.59 1.19 -31.72
C GLN A 128 25.81 1.70 -30.29
N GLY A 129 26.04 3.01 -30.12
CA GLY A 129 26.16 3.66 -28.82
C GLY A 129 24.82 3.95 -28.15
N THR A 130 23.70 3.60 -28.80
CA THR A 130 22.36 3.77 -28.25
C THR A 130 21.52 2.51 -28.40
N MET A 131 20.52 2.33 -27.53
CA MET A 131 19.60 1.20 -27.56
C MET A 131 18.20 1.63 -27.13
N VAL A 132 17.18 1.25 -27.92
CA VAL A 132 15.77 1.48 -27.55
C VAL A 132 15.25 0.29 -26.75
N ILE A 133 14.62 0.56 -25.62
CA ILE A 133 13.93 -0.43 -24.79
C ILE A 133 12.46 -0.06 -24.63
N HIS A 134 11.61 -1.06 -24.42
CA HIS A 134 10.21 -0.85 -24.05
C HIS A 134 10.05 -1.07 -22.55
N LEU A 135 9.59 -0.04 -21.85
CA LEU A 135 9.35 -0.07 -20.41
C LEU A 135 7.86 0.11 -20.14
N LYS A 136 7.31 -0.65 -19.18
CA LYS A 136 5.95 -0.48 -18.67
C LYS A 136 5.99 0.11 -17.28
N GLU A 137 5.16 1.11 -17.03
CA GLU A 137 5.03 1.78 -15.73
C GLU A 137 3.57 2.10 -15.39
N PRO A 138 3.21 2.25 -14.10
CA PRO A 138 1.87 2.60 -13.68
C PRO A 138 1.44 3.98 -14.18
N GLU A 139 0.28 4.07 -14.81
CA GLU A 139 -0.33 5.35 -15.18
C GLU A 139 -1.22 5.90 -14.07
N ALA A 140 -1.88 5.01 -13.33
CA ALA A 140 -2.75 5.35 -12.21
C ALA A 140 -2.71 4.27 -11.14
N CYS A 141 -2.85 4.67 -9.88
CA CYS A 141 -2.86 3.80 -8.71
C CYS A 141 -4.15 3.96 -7.91
N ALA A 142 -4.63 2.89 -7.29
CA ALA A 142 -5.79 2.93 -6.40
C ALA A 142 -5.71 1.81 -5.34
N CYS A 143 -6.58 1.87 -4.34
CA CYS A 143 -6.74 0.79 -3.37
C CYS A 143 -7.59 -0.34 -3.97
N HIS A 144 -7.01 -1.51 -4.10
CA HIS A 144 -7.66 -2.68 -4.67
C HIS A 144 -7.64 -3.85 -3.70
N LYS A 145 -8.65 -4.74 -3.76
CA LYS A 145 -8.66 -5.95 -2.95
C LYS A 145 -7.39 -6.78 -3.17
N CYS A 146 -6.77 -7.19 -2.06
CA CYS A 146 -5.61 -8.07 -2.05
C CYS A 146 -5.96 -9.40 -2.75
N GLY A 147 -4.99 -9.98 -3.46
CA GLY A 147 -5.11 -11.37 -3.92
C GLY A 147 -5.17 -12.31 -2.72
N LEU A 148 -5.98 -13.37 -2.82
CA LEU A 148 -6.05 -14.45 -1.83
C LEU A 148 -4.78 -15.31 -1.85
#